data_AF-A0A355F5Y5-F1
#
_entry.id   AF-A0A355F5Y5-F1
#
_cell.length_a   1.000
_cell.length_b   1.000
_cell.length_c   1.000
_cell.angle_alpha   90.00
_cell.angle_beta   90.00
_cell.angle_gamma   90.00
#
_symmetry.space_group_name_H-M   'P 1'
#
loop_
_entity.id
_entity.type
_entity.pdbx_description
1 polymer ?
#
loop_
_entity_poly.entity_id
_entity_poly.type
_entity_poly.pdbx_seq_one_letter_code
_entity_poly.pdbx_strand_id
1 'polypeptide(L)'
;MDFIIALVVVAVAAVVALGVLRRRRGLVLRSPRIGFLNLLGEAGEALVAEDRAALAPLFSAAVERGDLPAPVCDVLFVYADLGRDGNVFATEVGLRHLVRKSRARVLVVASENTSETCITAAQEAGHSGANLMLTMARNGAEFPELCARLFQEMLKGTPMPAAYGGLAPQGKIFLADAGDVVFADTGTGGGDSLR
;
A
#
# COMPACT_ATOMS: atom_id res chain seq x y z
N MET A 1 33.37 3.30 40.34
CA MET A 1 32.90 3.98 39.11
C MET A 1 32.49 2.97 38.04
N ASP A 2 33.15 1.83 37.94
CA ASP A 2 32.98 0.85 36.85
C ASP A 2 31.58 0.23 36.77
N PHE A 3 30.92 0.01 37.91
CA PHE A 3 29.55 -0.53 37.95
C PHE A 3 28.51 0.41 37.33
N ILE A 4 28.69 1.73 37.47
CA ILE A 4 27.75 2.73 36.93
C ILE A 4 27.90 2.81 35.41
N ILE A 5 29.14 2.77 34.91
CA ILE A 5 29.43 2.79 33.47
C ILE A 5 28.88 1.54 32.80
N ALA A 6 29.06 0.36 33.41
CA ALA A 6 28.51 -0.89 32.90
C ALA A 6 26.97 -0.87 32.81
N LEU A 7 26.29 -0.34 33.84
CA LEU A 7 24.83 -0.23 33.86
C LEU A 7 24.29 0.69 32.75
N VAL A 8 24.96 1.84 32.52
CA VAL A 8 24.57 2.80 31.48
C VAL A 8 24.75 2.20 30.09
N VAL A 9 25.86 1.50 29.83
CA VAL A 9 26.10 0.85 28.54
C VAL A 9 25.06 -0.23 28.24
N VAL A 10 24.71 -1.05 29.22
CA VAL A 10 23.66 -2.10 29.06
C VAL A 10 22.29 -1.46 28.81
N ALA A 11 21.95 -0.39 29.51
CA ALA A 11 20.68 0.32 29.30
C ALA A 11 20.60 0.94 27.90
N VAL A 12 21.69 1.59 27.44
CA VAL A 12 21.75 2.16 26.08
C VAL A 12 21.69 1.07 25.03
N ALA A 13 22.43 -0.03 25.19
CA ALA A 13 22.37 -1.16 24.27
C ALA A 13 20.98 -1.80 24.22
N ALA A 14 20.29 -1.92 25.35
CA ALA A 14 18.92 -2.39 25.42
C ALA A 14 17.95 -1.44 24.72
N VAL A 15 18.09 -0.12 24.89
CA VAL A 15 17.25 0.88 24.21
C VAL A 15 17.50 0.88 22.70
N VAL A 16 18.76 0.78 22.27
CA VAL A 16 19.13 0.67 20.85
C VAL A 16 18.61 -0.64 20.27
N ALA A 17 18.79 -1.76 20.96
CA ALA A 17 18.27 -3.06 20.52
C ALA A 17 16.74 -3.05 20.46
N LEU A 18 16.04 -2.50 21.45
CA LEU A 18 14.60 -2.31 21.41
C LEU A 18 14.17 -1.38 20.28
N GLY A 19 14.93 -0.32 19.99
CA GLY A 19 14.69 0.60 18.88
C GLY A 19 14.84 -0.10 17.52
N VAL A 20 15.91 -0.88 17.34
CA VAL A 20 16.18 -1.67 16.14
C VAL A 20 15.13 -2.79 15.97
N LEU A 21 14.79 -3.50 17.04
CA LEU A 21 13.74 -4.52 17.03
C LEU A 21 12.36 -3.92 16.76
N ARG A 22 12.06 -2.72 17.28
CA ARG A 22 10.81 -2.00 16.96
C ARG A 22 10.76 -1.55 15.51
N ARG A 23 11.88 -1.12 14.92
CA ARG A 23 11.97 -0.79 13.49
C ARG A 23 11.81 -2.02 12.58
N ARG A 24 12.23 -3.21 13.05
CA ARG A 24 12.06 -4.48 12.32
C ARG A 24 10.70 -5.16 12.50
N ARG A 25 9.84 -4.65 13.38
CA ARG A 25 8.47 -5.15 13.45
C ARG A 25 7.73 -4.62 12.24
N GLY A 26 7.67 -5.45 11.20
CA GLY A 26 6.78 -5.26 10.07
C GLY A 26 5.40 -4.84 10.54
N LEU A 27 4.73 -4.08 9.70
CA LEU A 27 3.49 -3.42 10.03
C LEU A 27 2.39 -4.45 10.32
N VAL A 28 2.25 -4.88 11.59
CA VAL A 28 1.25 -5.87 12.01
C VAL A 28 -0.09 -5.16 12.17
N LEU A 29 -1.04 -5.51 11.30
CA LEU A 29 -2.42 -5.05 11.35
C LEU A 29 -3.17 -5.82 12.45
N ARG A 30 -3.33 -5.22 13.64
CA ARG A 30 -4.13 -5.80 14.73
C ARG A 30 -5.55 -5.24 14.66
N SER A 31 -6.52 -6.07 14.23
CA SER A 31 -7.92 -5.69 13.96
C SER A 31 -8.06 -4.51 12.97
N PRO A 32 -7.55 -4.64 11.74
CA PRO A 32 -7.54 -3.51 10.81
C PRO A 32 -8.95 -3.12 10.36
N ARG A 33 -9.09 -1.83 10.06
CA ARG A 33 -10.25 -1.26 9.36
C ARG A 33 -9.88 -1.01 7.91
N ILE A 34 -10.77 -1.38 6.99
CA ILE A 34 -10.63 -1.08 5.57
C ILE A 34 -11.54 0.09 5.18
N GLY A 35 -11.02 0.98 4.33
CA GLY A 35 -11.75 2.07 3.71
C GLY A 35 -11.77 1.90 2.19
N PHE A 36 -12.90 2.16 1.56
CA PHE A 36 -13.07 2.23 0.12
C PHE A 36 -13.47 3.66 -0.25
N LEU A 37 -12.69 4.32 -1.09
CA LEU A 37 -12.90 5.69 -1.54
C LEU A 37 -13.06 5.71 -3.06
N ASN A 38 -14.29 5.86 -3.52
CA ASN A 38 -14.63 5.95 -4.94
C ASN A 38 -14.60 7.40 -5.41
N LEU A 39 -13.60 7.77 -6.22
CA LEU A 39 -13.50 9.08 -6.87
C LEU A 39 -13.73 8.99 -8.38
N LEU A 40 -14.02 7.80 -8.91
CA LEU A 40 -14.41 7.58 -10.31
C LEU A 40 -15.92 7.76 -10.54
N GLY A 41 -16.71 7.97 -9.47
CA GLY A 41 -18.17 8.04 -9.56
C GLY A 41 -18.76 6.71 -10.03
N GLU A 42 -19.76 6.77 -10.92
CA GLU A 42 -20.47 5.60 -11.45
C GLU A 42 -19.52 4.57 -12.08
N ALA A 43 -18.44 5.02 -12.73
CA ALA A 43 -17.46 4.14 -13.36
C ALA A 43 -16.71 3.23 -12.37
N GLY A 44 -16.61 3.65 -11.09
CA GLY A 44 -15.95 2.89 -10.03
C GLY A 44 -16.87 1.97 -9.23
N GLU A 45 -18.19 2.11 -9.32
CA GLU A 45 -19.13 1.40 -8.43
C GLU A 45 -19.02 -0.12 -8.52
N ALA A 46 -18.90 -0.65 -9.73
CA ALA A 46 -18.75 -2.09 -9.95
C ALA A 46 -17.46 -2.63 -9.32
N LEU A 47 -16.35 -1.89 -9.45
CA LEU A 47 -15.04 -2.26 -8.89
C LEU A 47 -15.09 -2.23 -7.35
N VAL A 48 -15.69 -1.19 -6.78
CA VAL A 48 -15.87 -1.05 -5.34
C VAL A 48 -16.73 -2.19 -4.78
N ALA A 49 -17.84 -2.51 -5.44
CA ALA A 49 -18.74 -3.58 -5.01
C ALA A 49 -18.04 -4.95 -5.02
N GLU A 50 -17.29 -5.25 -6.08
CA GLU A 50 -16.52 -6.49 -6.22
C GLU A 50 -15.46 -6.61 -5.12
N ASP A 51 -14.61 -5.59 -4.97
CA ASP A 51 -13.52 -5.59 -3.98
C ASP A 51 -14.07 -5.61 -2.55
N ARG A 52 -15.13 -4.86 -2.28
CA ARG A 52 -15.77 -4.83 -0.97
C ARG A 52 -16.32 -6.21 -0.60
N ALA A 53 -16.97 -6.91 -1.53
CA ALA A 53 -17.48 -8.25 -1.29
C ALA A 53 -16.36 -9.25 -0.94
N ALA A 54 -15.22 -9.16 -1.63
CA ALA A 54 -14.08 -10.05 -1.40
C ALA A 54 -13.29 -9.70 -0.13
N LEU A 55 -13.08 -8.40 0.14
CA LEU A 55 -12.12 -7.94 1.13
C LEU A 55 -12.77 -7.61 2.48
N ALA A 56 -13.96 -7.02 2.51
CA ALA A 56 -14.58 -6.59 3.77
C ALA A 56 -14.66 -7.67 4.87
N PRO A 57 -14.92 -8.96 4.56
CA PRO A 57 -14.95 -10.03 5.57
C PRO A 57 -13.61 -10.27 6.29
N LEU A 58 -12.48 -9.83 5.73
CA LEU A 58 -11.15 -9.99 6.32
C LEU A 58 -10.83 -8.93 7.37
N PHE A 59 -11.63 -7.87 7.46
CA PHE A 59 -11.38 -6.70 8.30
C PHE A 59 -12.43 -6.57 9.40
N SER A 60 -12.06 -5.88 10.48
CA SER A 60 -12.97 -5.64 11.61
C SER A 60 -14.12 -4.68 11.26
N ALA A 61 -13.89 -3.78 10.31
CA ALA A 61 -14.88 -2.86 9.78
C ALA A 61 -14.50 -2.43 8.36
N ALA A 62 -15.52 -2.20 7.53
CA ALA A 62 -15.39 -1.65 6.19
C ALA A 62 -16.21 -0.35 6.09
N VAL A 63 -15.59 0.72 5.61
CA VAL A 63 -16.24 2.02 5.40
C VAL A 63 -16.09 2.42 3.94
N GLU A 64 -17.17 2.83 3.31
CA GLU A 64 -17.19 3.29 1.92
C GLU A 64 -17.53 4.79 1.87
N ARG A 65 -16.89 5.51 0.95
CA ARG A 65 -17.18 6.91 0.62
C ARG A 65 -17.07 7.14 -0.88
N GLY A 66 -17.95 7.98 -1.43
CA GLY A 66 -17.91 8.45 -2.82
C GLY A 66 -17.28 9.83 -2.99
N ASP A 67 -16.80 10.44 -1.90
CA ASP A 67 -16.28 11.80 -1.88
C ASP A 67 -15.16 11.98 -0.84
N LEU A 68 -14.43 13.09 -0.97
CA LEU A 68 -13.48 13.54 0.04
C LEU A 68 -14.23 14.19 1.22
N PRO A 69 -13.72 14.04 2.47
CA PRO A 69 -12.44 13.46 2.84
C PRO A 69 -12.45 11.93 2.95
N ALA A 70 -11.28 11.32 2.73
CA ALA A 70 -11.06 9.88 2.89
C ALA A 70 -11.44 9.39 4.30
N PRO A 71 -12.01 8.17 4.42
CA PRO A 71 -12.33 7.60 5.73
C PRO A 71 -11.06 7.30 6.54
N VAL A 72 -11.16 7.38 7.87
CA VAL A 72 -10.08 6.97 8.77
C VAL A 72 -10.03 5.45 8.86
N CYS A 73 -8.94 4.83 8.40
CA CYS A 73 -8.76 3.39 8.29
C CYS A 73 -7.28 2.99 8.34
N ASP A 74 -7.00 1.69 8.45
CA ASP A 74 -5.63 1.15 8.41
C ASP A 74 -5.22 0.78 6.98
N VAL A 75 -6.18 0.36 6.16
CA VAL A 75 -6.02 0.04 4.73
C VAL A 75 -7.01 0.89 3.94
N LEU A 76 -6.53 1.67 2.98
CA LEU A 76 -7.37 2.51 2.13
C LEU A 76 -7.28 2.05 0.68
N PHE A 77 -8.41 1.63 0.11
CA PHE A 77 -8.60 1.44 -1.32
C PHE A 77 -9.13 2.74 -1.91
N VAL A 78 -8.45 3.25 -2.94
CA VAL A 78 -8.82 4.45 -3.68
C VAL A 78 -9.08 4.04 -5.13
N TYR A 79 -10.25 4.39 -5.64
CA TYR A 79 -10.62 4.22 -7.04
C TYR A 79 -10.57 5.60 -7.66
N ALA A 80 -9.49 5.88 -8.38
CA ALA A 80 -9.19 7.17 -8.97
C ALA A 80 -8.25 7.03 -10.16
N ASP A 81 -8.40 7.92 -11.14
CA ASP A 81 -7.37 8.13 -12.14
C ASP A 81 -6.26 9.00 -11.54
N LEU A 82 -5.01 8.72 -11.89
CA LEU A 82 -3.85 9.51 -11.51
C LEU A 82 -3.51 10.50 -12.62
N GLY A 83 -3.32 11.76 -12.23
CA GLY A 83 -2.82 12.81 -13.08
C GLY A 83 -1.34 12.61 -13.42
N ARG A 84 -0.88 13.31 -14.46
CA ARG A 84 0.55 13.32 -14.85
C ARG A 84 1.46 13.94 -13.80
N ASP A 85 0.88 14.76 -12.92
CA ASP A 85 1.51 15.37 -11.75
C ASP A 85 1.54 14.43 -10.53
N GLY A 86 1.02 13.20 -10.65
CA GLY A 86 0.97 12.23 -9.56
C GLY A 86 -0.13 12.47 -8.53
N ASN A 87 -0.99 13.47 -8.75
CA ASN A 87 -2.18 13.71 -7.95
C ASN A 87 -3.36 12.85 -8.41
N VAL A 88 -4.41 12.78 -7.60
CA VAL A 88 -5.69 12.25 -8.08
C VAL A 88 -6.24 13.19 -9.16
N PHE A 89 -6.56 12.64 -10.33
CA PHE A 89 -7.05 13.36 -11.49
C PHE A 89 -8.26 14.25 -11.13
N ALA A 90 -8.30 15.44 -11.74
CA ALA A 90 -9.29 16.48 -11.45
C ALA A 90 -9.32 16.97 -9.98
N THR A 91 -8.26 16.72 -9.21
CA THR A 91 -8.10 17.25 -7.85
C THR A 91 -6.67 17.73 -7.62
N GLU A 92 -6.47 18.56 -6.59
CA GLU A 92 -5.13 18.93 -6.09
C GLU A 92 -4.62 17.96 -4.99
N VAL A 93 -5.28 16.81 -4.83
CA VAL A 93 -5.03 15.91 -3.70
C VAL A 93 -4.10 14.78 -4.12
N GLY A 94 -2.87 14.83 -3.62
CA GLY A 94 -1.89 13.75 -3.80
C GLY A 94 -2.07 12.57 -2.84
N LEU A 95 -1.47 11.42 -3.16
CA LEU A 95 -1.55 10.20 -2.34
C LEU A 95 -1.01 10.42 -0.91
N ARG A 96 0.06 11.22 -0.74
CA ARG A 96 0.58 11.58 0.59
C ARG A 96 -0.47 12.27 1.45
N HIS A 97 -1.29 13.13 0.85
CA HIS A 97 -2.38 13.79 1.57
C HIS A 97 -3.43 12.78 2.02
N LEU A 98 -3.83 11.85 1.14
CA LEU A 98 -4.78 10.79 1.45
C LEU A 98 -4.29 9.91 2.60
N VAL A 99 -3.04 9.42 2.53
CA VAL A 99 -2.40 8.64 3.61
C VAL A 99 -2.46 9.38 4.95
N ARG A 100 -2.09 10.67 4.96
CA ARG A 100 -2.08 11.46 6.21
C ARG A 100 -3.49 11.66 6.78
N LYS A 101 -4.50 11.86 5.94
CA LYS A 101 -5.88 12.12 6.37
C LYS A 101 -6.60 10.86 6.82
N SER A 102 -6.44 9.76 6.08
CA SER A 102 -7.01 8.46 6.44
C SER A 102 -6.27 7.77 7.58
N ARG A 103 -5.01 8.15 7.81
CA ARG A 103 -4.06 7.43 8.69
C ARG A 103 -3.80 5.99 8.22
N ALA A 104 -4.08 5.72 6.95
CA ALA A 104 -3.84 4.42 6.37
C ALA A 104 -2.35 4.10 6.41
N ARG A 105 -2.05 2.85 6.72
CA ARG A 105 -0.70 2.29 6.69
C ARG A 105 -0.43 1.53 5.40
N VAL A 106 -1.50 1.19 4.69
CA VAL A 106 -1.49 0.69 3.32
C VAL A 106 -2.48 1.51 2.51
N LEU A 107 -2.03 2.09 1.40
CA LEU A 107 -2.90 2.72 0.42
C LEU A 107 -2.80 1.93 -0.89
N VAL A 108 -3.96 1.55 -1.42
CA VAL A 108 -4.09 0.84 -2.69
C VAL A 108 -4.84 1.74 -3.67
N VAL A 109 -4.22 2.11 -4.78
CA VAL A 109 -4.94 2.66 -5.94
C VAL A 109 -5.41 1.47 -6.76
N ALA A 110 -6.69 1.16 -6.64
CA ALA A 110 -7.29 -0.10 -7.11
C ALA A 110 -7.78 -0.04 -8.57
N SER A 111 -7.93 1.17 -9.11
CA SER A 111 -8.17 1.42 -10.54
C SER A 111 -6.88 1.35 -11.35
N GLU A 112 -7.02 0.93 -12.61
CA GLU A 112 -5.90 0.81 -13.54
C GLU A 112 -5.34 2.17 -13.93
N ASN A 113 -4.03 2.33 -13.80
CA ASN A 113 -3.30 3.55 -14.14
C ASN A 113 -2.06 3.21 -14.97
N THR A 114 -1.55 4.18 -15.74
CA THR A 114 -0.34 3.94 -16.56
C THR A 114 0.90 3.77 -15.68
N SER A 115 1.94 3.12 -16.20
CA SER A 115 3.24 3.01 -15.50
C SER A 115 3.79 4.39 -15.11
N GLU A 116 3.75 5.34 -16.05
CA GLU A 116 4.25 6.70 -15.87
C GLU A 116 3.54 7.42 -14.72
N THR A 117 2.21 7.39 -14.71
CA THR A 117 1.41 8.05 -13.65
C THR A 117 1.59 7.37 -12.30
N CYS A 118 1.71 6.04 -12.27
CA CYS A 118 2.04 5.30 -11.05
C CYS A 118 3.40 5.70 -10.48
N ILE A 119 4.44 5.77 -11.32
CA ILE A 119 5.79 6.14 -10.91
C ILE A 119 5.80 7.57 -10.36
N THR A 120 5.20 8.53 -11.08
CA THR A 120 5.13 9.92 -10.62
C THR A 120 4.38 10.03 -9.30
N ALA A 121 3.21 9.38 -9.18
CA ALA A 121 2.42 9.41 -7.94
C ALA A 121 3.18 8.82 -6.76
N ALA A 122 3.94 7.74 -6.96
CA ALA A 122 4.79 7.16 -5.92
C ALA A 122 5.94 8.08 -5.51
N GLN A 123 6.61 8.72 -6.49
CA GLN A 123 7.67 9.69 -6.24
C GLN A 123 7.18 10.90 -5.45
N GLU A 124 6.05 11.48 -5.85
CA GLU A 124 5.39 12.60 -5.16
C GLU A 124 4.92 12.20 -3.76
N ALA A 125 4.40 10.97 -3.62
CA ALA A 125 4.03 10.43 -2.32
C ALA A 125 5.26 10.30 -1.40
N GLY A 126 6.42 9.97 -1.94
CA GLY A 126 7.71 9.84 -1.25
C GLY A 126 7.60 9.06 0.05
N HIS A 127 8.26 9.55 1.11
CA HIS A 127 8.20 8.96 2.46
C HIS A 127 6.87 9.25 3.16
N SER A 128 5.78 8.68 2.64
CA SER A 128 4.43 8.86 3.18
C SER A 128 4.24 8.17 4.55
N GLY A 129 5.12 7.23 4.90
CA GLY A 129 4.98 6.40 6.10
C GLY A 129 3.99 5.24 5.93
N ALA A 130 3.44 5.06 4.73
CA ALA A 130 2.56 3.96 4.35
C ALA A 130 3.14 3.16 3.19
N ASN A 131 2.75 1.90 3.08
CA ASN A 131 2.97 1.11 1.89
C ASN A 131 1.97 1.52 0.81
N LEU A 132 2.44 1.77 -0.40
CA LEU A 132 1.61 2.11 -1.54
C LEU A 132 1.58 0.92 -2.51
N MET A 133 0.40 0.64 -3.03
CA MET A 133 0.15 -0.37 -4.06
C MET A 133 -0.65 0.30 -5.18
N LEU A 134 -0.05 0.44 -6.36
CA LEU A 134 -0.66 1.12 -7.51
C LEU A 134 -0.91 0.08 -8.60
N THR A 135 -2.14 0.02 -9.08
CA THR A 135 -2.58 -1.00 -10.03
C THR A 135 -2.35 -0.52 -11.46
N MET A 136 -1.52 -1.25 -12.22
CA MET A 136 -1.34 -0.97 -13.65
C MET A 136 -2.23 -1.85 -14.52
N ALA A 137 -2.51 -3.06 -14.07
CA ALA A 137 -3.46 -3.97 -14.68
C ALA A 137 -4.15 -4.79 -13.58
N ARG A 138 -5.47 -4.70 -13.53
CA ARG A 138 -6.32 -5.33 -12.51
C ARG A 138 -6.63 -6.79 -12.86
N ASN A 139 -6.68 -7.13 -14.16
CA ASN A 139 -7.10 -8.46 -14.63
C ASN A 139 -8.45 -8.94 -14.02
N GLY A 140 -9.38 -8.01 -13.78
CA GLY A 140 -10.70 -8.34 -13.20
C GLY A 140 -10.62 -8.98 -11.81
N ALA A 141 -11.23 -10.15 -11.66
CA ALA A 141 -11.41 -10.85 -10.38
C ALA A 141 -10.10 -11.37 -9.74
N GLU A 142 -9.01 -11.46 -10.50
CA GLU A 142 -7.71 -11.88 -9.94
C GLU A 142 -7.16 -10.87 -8.92
N PHE A 143 -7.45 -9.58 -9.10
CA PHE A 143 -6.97 -8.52 -8.22
C PHE A 143 -7.53 -8.60 -6.79
N PRO A 144 -8.86 -8.67 -6.57
CA PRO A 144 -9.39 -8.82 -5.22
C PRO A 144 -8.91 -10.11 -4.55
N GLU A 145 -8.73 -11.21 -5.30
CA GLU A 145 -8.18 -12.46 -4.77
C GLU A 145 -6.72 -12.32 -4.31
N LEU A 146 -5.89 -11.65 -5.12
CA LEU A 146 -4.50 -11.34 -4.75
C LEU A 146 -4.46 -10.47 -3.49
N CYS A 147 -5.26 -9.42 -3.44
CA CYS A 147 -5.36 -8.53 -2.28
C CYS A 147 -5.82 -9.30 -1.04
N ALA A 148 -6.81 -10.19 -1.17
CA ALA A 148 -7.29 -11.02 -0.08
C ALA A 148 -6.18 -11.90 0.49
N ARG A 149 -5.42 -12.59 -0.37
CA ARG A 149 -4.27 -13.42 0.04
C ARG A 149 -3.17 -12.58 0.70
N LEU A 150 -2.88 -11.41 0.15
CA LEU A 150 -1.89 -10.48 0.71
C LEU A 150 -2.27 -10.06 2.14
N PHE A 151 -3.51 -9.60 2.35
CA PHE A 151 -3.95 -9.17 3.66
C PHE A 151 -4.07 -10.32 4.65
N GLN A 152 -4.44 -11.53 4.21
CA GLN A 152 -4.40 -12.71 5.07
C GLN A 152 -2.99 -13.00 5.60
N GLU A 153 -1.96 -12.90 4.76
CA GLU A 153 -0.56 -13.04 5.22
C GLU A 153 -0.15 -11.90 6.15
N MET A 154 -0.57 -10.67 5.87
CA MET A 154 -0.31 -9.53 6.75
C MET A 154 -0.99 -9.66 8.12
N LEU A 155 -2.20 -10.22 8.16
CA LEU A 155 -2.94 -10.50 9.41
C LEU A 155 -2.23 -11.58 10.25
N LYS A 156 -1.48 -12.50 9.62
CA LYS A 156 -0.60 -13.46 10.31
C LYS A 156 0.69 -12.82 10.84
N GLY A 157 0.96 -11.56 10.49
CA GLY A 157 2.12 -10.78 10.95
C GLY A 157 3.25 -10.70 9.92
N THR A 158 3.06 -11.18 8.70
CA THR A 158 4.05 -11.04 7.63
C THR A 158 4.06 -9.60 7.10
N PRO A 159 5.23 -8.93 7.02
CA PRO A 159 5.32 -7.59 6.44
C PRO A 159 4.84 -7.57 4.97
N MET A 160 4.21 -6.48 4.52
CA MET A 160 3.62 -6.39 3.17
C MET A 160 4.61 -6.73 2.03
N PRO A 161 5.85 -6.20 1.99
CA PRO A 161 6.79 -6.55 0.92
C PRO A 161 7.14 -8.04 0.89
N ALA A 162 7.29 -8.66 2.07
CA ALA A 162 7.59 -10.10 2.19
C ALA A 162 6.38 -10.96 1.79
N ALA A 163 5.18 -10.58 2.22
CA ALA A 163 3.94 -11.26 1.85
C ALA A 163 3.71 -11.19 0.34
N TYR A 164 3.90 -10.01 -0.26
CA TYR A 164 3.77 -9.82 -1.69
C TYR A 164 4.81 -10.60 -2.51
N GLY A 165 6.08 -10.58 -2.08
CA GLY A 165 7.14 -11.36 -2.73
C GLY A 165 6.86 -12.87 -2.75
N GLY A 166 6.23 -13.40 -1.71
CA GLY A 166 5.79 -14.80 -1.64
C GLY A 166 4.55 -15.13 -2.49
N LEU A 167 3.75 -14.13 -2.86
CA LEU A 167 2.59 -14.30 -3.72
C LEU A 167 2.94 -14.24 -5.22
N ALA A 168 4.15 -13.78 -5.55
CA ALA A 168 4.74 -13.76 -6.88
C ALA A 168 3.80 -13.28 -8.02
N PRO A 169 3.16 -12.11 -7.92
CA PRO A 169 2.41 -11.58 -9.05
C PRO A 169 3.38 -11.11 -10.14
N GLN A 170 3.15 -11.57 -11.36
CA GLN A 170 3.95 -11.22 -12.54
C GLN A 170 3.71 -9.74 -12.92
N GLY A 171 4.59 -8.82 -12.48
CA GLY A 171 4.89 -7.54 -13.13
C GLY A 171 3.78 -6.49 -13.34
N LYS A 172 2.65 -6.54 -12.64
CA LYS A 172 1.45 -5.70 -12.94
C LYS A 172 1.02 -4.71 -11.86
N ILE A 173 1.67 -4.76 -10.70
CA ILE A 173 1.34 -3.93 -9.55
C ILE A 173 2.62 -3.28 -9.06
N PHE A 174 2.57 -1.97 -8.92
CA PHE A 174 3.67 -1.16 -8.45
C PHE A 174 3.60 -1.03 -6.93
N LEU A 175 4.68 -1.40 -6.23
CA LEU A 175 4.79 -1.26 -4.78
C LEU A 175 5.81 -0.20 -4.41
N ALA A 176 5.45 0.70 -3.50
CA ALA A 176 6.40 1.57 -2.82
C ALA A 176 6.29 1.36 -1.31
N ASP A 177 7.41 1.01 -0.66
CA ASP A 177 7.49 0.92 0.80
C ASP A 177 7.77 2.32 1.38
N ALA A 178 7.46 2.49 2.66
CA ALA A 178 7.60 3.72 3.45
C ALA A 178 9.04 4.28 3.57
N GLY A 179 10.00 3.73 2.84
CA GLY A 179 11.41 4.12 2.88
C GLY A 179 12.25 3.72 1.67
N ASP A 180 11.86 2.68 0.91
CA ASP A 180 12.57 2.25 -0.31
C ASP A 180 11.55 1.90 -1.41
N VAL A 181 11.81 2.33 -2.64
CA VAL A 181 11.00 1.97 -3.80
C VAL A 181 11.36 0.55 -4.22
N VAL A 182 10.45 -0.40 -4.00
CA VAL A 182 10.65 -1.79 -4.43
C VAL A 182 10.00 -1.96 -5.80
N PHE A 183 10.80 -1.80 -6.85
CA PHE A 183 10.39 -2.06 -8.22
C PHE A 183 10.14 -3.56 -8.42
N ALA A 184 8.90 -3.94 -8.67
CA ALA A 184 8.55 -5.24 -9.25
C ALA A 184 8.23 -5.04 -10.74
N ASP A 185 9.20 -4.56 -11.51
CA ASP A 185 9.16 -4.60 -12.97
C ASP A 185 10.07 -5.74 -13.44
N THR A 186 9.47 -6.82 -13.94
CA THR A 186 10.20 -7.80 -14.75
C THR A 186 9.60 -7.78 -16.14
N GLY A 187 9.88 -6.71 -16.88
CA GLY A 187 9.67 -6.67 -18.32
C GLY A 187 10.37 -7.85 -18.98
N THR A 188 9.59 -8.84 -19.43
CA THR A 188 9.99 -9.75 -20.50
C THR A 188 10.00 -8.96 -21.82
N GLY A 189 11.04 -8.14 -22.00
CA GLY A 189 11.43 -7.60 -23.29
C GLY A 189 12.13 -8.68 -24.11
N GLY A 190 11.37 -9.67 -24.60
CA GLY A 190 11.81 -10.60 -25.63
C GLY A 190 11.19 -10.20 -26.96
N GLY A 191 11.97 -9.59 -27.84
CA GLY A 191 11.56 -9.20 -29.19
C GLY A 191 12.76 -8.89 -30.06
N ASP A 192 13.20 -9.91 -30.80
CA ASP A 192 14.14 -9.93 -31.92
C ASP A 192 14.56 -8.59 -32.54
N SER A 193 15.87 -8.35 -32.59
CA SER A 193 16.51 -7.55 -33.64
C SER A 193 17.37 -8.45 -34.52
N LEU A 194 16.70 -9.08 -35.49
CA LEU A 194 17.30 -9.54 -36.74
C LEU A 194 16.61 -8.79 -37.88
N ARG A 195 17.19 -7.66 -38.27
CA ARG A 195 17.24 -7.16 -39.65
C ARG A 195 18.52 -6.36 -39.83
#